data_AF-X1NBE2-F1
#
_entry.id   AF-X1NBE2-F1
#
_cell.length_a   1.000
_cell.length_b   1.000
_cell.length_c   1.000
_cell.angle_alpha   90.00
_cell.angle_beta   90.00
_cell.angle_gamma   90.00
#
_symmetry.space_group_name_H-M   'P 1'
#
loop_
_entity.id
_entity.type
_entity.pdbx_description
1 polymer ?
#
loop_
_entity_poly.entity_id
_entity_poly.type
_entity_poly.pdbx_seq_one_letter_code
_entity_poly.pdbx_strand_id
1 'polypeptide(L)'
;METFIEAEKEGFDAAVVGCFADTGIKEARSVVDIPLIGPAESTLLLACQLGRKFAIICANLPGLIAQHEDQVREHGLMDRLIPNGIVNDTH
;
A
#
# COMPACT_ATOMS: atom_id res chain seq x y z
N MET A 1 11.28 -10.18 4.49
CA MET A 1 10.83 -10.81 5.73
C MET A 1 11.95 -10.84 6.77
N GLU A 2 13.11 -11.40 6.44
CA GLU A 2 14.30 -11.40 7.33
C GLU A 2 14.66 -10.01 7.88
N THR A 3 14.57 -8.96 7.05
CA THR A 3 14.81 -7.57 7.48
C THR A 3 13.88 -7.11 8.60
N PHE A 4 12.61 -7.52 8.62
CA PHE A 4 11.67 -7.12 9.68
C PHE A 4 11.94 -7.89 10.97
N ILE A 5 12.27 -9.18 10.86
CA ILE A 5 12.66 -10.02 12.00
C ILE A 5 13.93 -9.47 12.65
N GLU A 6 14.91 -9.06 11.84
CA GLU A 6 16.15 -8.49 12.37
C GLU A 6 15.90 -7.13 13.04
N ALA A 7 15.12 -6.26 12.42
CA ALA A 7 14.74 -4.98 13.02
C ALA A 7 14.03 -5.17 14.37
N GLU A 8 13.13 -6.14 14.48
CA GLU A 8 12.49 -6.46 15.76
C GLU A 8 13.50 -6.92 16.82
N LYS A 9 14.44 -7.79 16.46
CA LYS A 9 15.51 -8.24 17.38
C LYS A 9 16.44 -7.12 17.80
N GLU A 10 16.71 -6.17 16.92
CA GLU A 10 17.48 -4.97 17.21
C GLU A 10 16.72 -3.96 18.09
N GLY A 11 15.44 -4.21 18.38
CA GLY A 11 14.63 -3.42 19.30
C GLY A 11 13.92 -2.24 18.65
N PHE A 12 13.65 -2.29 17.34
CA PHE A 12 12.84 -1.28 16.67
C PHE A 12 11.38 -1.36 17.09
N ASP A 13 10.71 -0.22 17.22
CA ASP A 13 9.30 -0.18 17.66
C ASP A 13 8.29 -0.41 16.53
N ALA A 14 8.67 -0.18 15.26
CA ALA A 14 7.82 -0.34 14.08
C ALA A 14 8.65 -0.30 12.78
N ALA A 15 8.06 -0.72 11.66
CA ALA A 15 8.69 -0.63 10.35
C ALA A 15 7.72 -0.21 9.23
N VAL A 16 8.28 0.39 8.17
CA VAL A 16 7.55 0.83 6.97
C VAL A 16 8.10 0.10 5.75
N VAL A 17 7.22 -0.43 4.90
CA VAL A 17 7.62 -1.01 3.61
C VAL A 17 8.01 0.10 2.62
N GLY A 18 9.14 -0.06 1.92
CA GLY A 18 9.63 0.91 0.94
C GLY A 18 9.00 0.83 -0.46
N CYS A 19 7.83 0.23 -0.62
CA CYS A 19 7.19 0.01 -1.92
C CYS A 19 5.68 0.23 -1.84
N PHE A 20 5.11 1.02 -2.75
CA PHE A 20 3.66 1.25 -2.81
C PHE A 20 2.85 -0.04 -3.02
N ALA A 21 3.46 -1.11 -3.52
CA ALA A 21 2.78 -2.40 -3.65
C ALA A 21 2.53 -3.12 -2.30
N ASP A 22 3.06 -2.59 -1.18
CA ASP A 22 2.98 -3.18 0.15
C ASP A 22 3.48 -4.65 0.19
N THR A 23 4.42 -5.00 -0.70
CA THR A 23 4.81 -6.39 -0.95
C THR A 23 5.39 -7.06 0.28
N GLY A 24 4.89 -8.26 0.58
CA GLY A 24 5.38 -9.07 1.68
C GLY A 24 4.95 -8.59 3.07
N ILE A 25 4.16 -7.51 3.19
CA ILE A 25 3.75 -6.98 4.50
C ILE A 25 2.74 -7.91 5.18
N LYS A 26 1.82 -8.51 4.41
CA LYS A 26 0.78 -9.41 4.95
C LYS A 26 1.42 -10.65 5.57
N GLU A 27 2.40 -11.22 4.88
CA GLU A 27 3.17 -12.37 5.33
C GLU A 27 4.09 -11.99 6.48
N ALA A 28 4.77 -10.84 6.40
CA ALA A 28 5.66 -10.38 7.46
C ALA A 28 4.92 -10.14 8.79
N ARG A 29 3.68 -9.64 8.75
CA ARG A 29 2.82 -9.48 9.94
C ARG A 29 2.55 -10.80 10.70
N SER A 30 2.80 -11.97 10.09
CA SER A 30 2.64 -13.27 10.75
C SER A 30 3.89 -13.75 11.50
N VAL A 31 5.02 -13.06 11.35
CA VAL A 31 6.32 -13.51 11.89
C VAL A 31 7.05 -12.46 12.73
N VAL A 32 6.46 -11.27 12.91
CA VAL A 32 6.92 -10.21 13.82
C VAL A 32 5.73 -9.64 14.57
N ASP A 33 5.96 -9.16 15.79
CA ASP A 33 4.97 -8.53 16.68
C ASP A 33 4.92 -7.00 16.52
N ILE A 34 6.00 -6.39 16.00
CA ILE A 34 6.04 -4.94 15.79
C ILE A 34 5.10 -4.49 14.65
N PRO A 35 4.46 -3.31 14.74
CA PRO A 35 3.61 -2.79 13.68
C PRO A 35 4.35 -2.62 12.36
N LEU A 36 3.74 -3.15 11.28
CA LEU A 36 4.22 -2.96 9.90
C LEU A 36 3.26 -2.07 9.11
N ILE A 37 3.78 -0.96 8.60
CA ILE A 37 3.02 0.06 7.87
C ILE A 37 3.30 -0.04 6.37
N GLY A 38 2.22 -0.22 5.59
CA GLY A 38 2.24 -0.20 4.14
C GLY A 38 1.97 1.21 3.61
N PRO A 39 2.81 1.77 2.72
CA PRO A 39 2.52 3.06 2.08
C PRO A 39 1.22 3.06 1.27
N ALA A 40 0.81 1.97 0.60
CA ALA A 40 -0.48 1.98 -0.10
C ALA A 40 -1.66 2.01 0.87
N GLU A 41 -1.73 1.07 1.82
CA GLU A 41 -2.79 1.03 2.85
C GLU A 41 -2.96 2.41 3.50
N SER A 42 -1.84 2.99 3.97
CA SER A 42 -1.83 4.29 4.64
C SER A 42 -2.31 5.43 3.73
N THR A 43 -1.85 5.45 2.48
CA THR A 43 -2.22 6.48 1.50
C THR A 43 -3.70 6.41 1.13
N LEU A 44 -4.22 5.21 0.89
CA LEU A 44 -5.63 5.01 0.53
C LEU A 44 -6.56 5.44 1.67
N LEU A 45 -6.22 5.08 2.91
CA LEU A 45 -6.98 5.48 4.09
C LEU A 45 -6.91 7.00 4.31
N LEU A 46 -5.73 7.61 4.13
CA LEU A 46 -5.57 9.06 4.22
C LEU A 46 -6.40 9.79 3.15
N ALA A 47 -6.37 9.31 1.90
CA ALA A 47 -7.17 9.88 0.82
C ALA A 47 -8.68 9.85 1.13
N CYS A 48 -9.14 8.80 1.82
CA CYS A 48 -10.53 8.70 2.28
C CYS A 48 -10.90 9.71 3.38
N GLN A 49 -9.94 10.23 4.13
CA GLN A 49 -10.18 11.30 5.11
C GLN A 49 -10.23 12.68 4.44
N LEU A 50 -9.47 12.88 3.36
CA LEU A 50 -9.35 14.16 2.67
C LEU A 50 -10.49 14.45 1.68
N GLY A 51 -11.20 13.43 1.19
CA GLY A 51 -12.27 13.63 0.23
C GLY A 51 -13.19 12.43 0.05
N ARG A 52 -14.32 12.66 -0.65
CA ARG A 52 -15.33 11.62 -0.91
C ARG A 52 -14.80 10.50 -1.79
N LYS A 53 -14.00 10.83 -2.82
CA LYS A 53 -13.38 9.88 -3.74
C LYS A 53 -11.95 10.29 -4.07
N PHE A 54 -11.14 9.34 -4.53
CA PHE A 54 -9.74 9.54 -4.93
C PHE A 54 -9.44 8.92 -6.30
N ALA A 55 -8.27 9.26 -6.83
CA ALA A 55 -7.63 8.67 -8.00
C ALA A 55 -6.17 8.35 -7.67
N ILE A 56 -5.56 7.45 -8.43
CA ILE A 56 -4.17 7.01 -8.31
C ILE A 56 -3.46 7.35 -9.63
N ILE A 57 -2.32 8.03 -9.52
CA ILE A 57 -1.40 8.24 -10.62
C ILE A 57 -0.19 7.35 -10.35
N CYS A 58 0.12 6.43 -11.26
CA CYS A 58 1.20 5.47 -11.10
C CYS A 58 2.22 5.56 -12.24
N ALA A 59 3.44 5.07 -12.02
CA ALA A 59 4.44 5.02 -13.09
C ALA A 59 3.90 4.25 -14.31
N ASN A 60 4.37 4.61 -15.50
CA ASN A 60 3.99 3.92 -16.75
C ASN A 60 4.76 2.59 -16.90
N LEU A 61 4.46 1.64 -16.01
CA LEU A 61 5.02 0.29 -16.03
C LEU A 61 3.90 -0.74 -16.27
N PRO A 62 4.16 -1.80 -17.05
CA PRO A 62 3.17 -2.84 -17.31
C PRO A 62 2.62 -3.44 -16.01
N GLY A 63 1.29 -3.53 -15.92
CA GLY A 63 0.60 -4.19 -14.81
C GLY A 63 0.31 -3.32 -13.58
N LEU A 64 0.85 -2.10 -13.48
CA LEU A 64 0.63 -1.26 -12.29
C LEU A 64 -0.83 -0.84 -12.11
N ILE A 65 -1.55 -0.55 -13.20
CA ILE A 65 -2.98 -0.24 -13.13
C ILE A 65 -3.74 -1.38 -12.46
N ALA A 66 -3.56 -2.61 -12.96
CA ALA A 66 -4.22 -3.79 -12.40
C ALA A 66 -3.81 -4.05 -10.94
N GLN A 67 -2.52 -3.92 -10.63
CA GLN A 67 -2.01 -4.08 -9.27
C GLN A 67 -2.66 -3.08 -8.30
N HIS A 68 -2.78 -1.80 -8.68
CA HIS A 68 -3.41 -0.80 -7.82
C HIS A 68 -4.93 -1.00 -7.72
N GLU A 69 -5.61 -1.48 -8.78
CA GLU A 69 -7.02 -1.88 -8.68
C GLU A 69 -7.20 -3.00 -7.65
N ASP A 70 -6.34 -4.01 -7.67
CA ASP A 70 -6.36 -5.11 -6.71
C ASP A 70 -6.11 -4.59 -5.30
N GLN A 71 -5.14 -3.70 -5.09
CA GLN A 71 -4.90 -3.08 -3.79
C GLN A 71 -6.13 -2.32 -3.28
N VAL A 72 -6.77 -1.48 -4.11
CA VAL A 72 -7.99 -0.75 -3.70
C VAL A 72 -9.12 -1.72 -3.36
N ARG A 73 -9.25 -2.82 -4.11
CA ARG A 73 -10.25 -3.86 -3.88
C ARG A 73 -10.02 -4.61 -2.57
N GLU A 74 -8.80 -5.02 -2.30
CA GLU A 74 -8.42 -5.73 -1.08
C GLU A 74 -8.66 -4.91 0.19
N HIS A 75 -8.53 -3.58 0.11
CA HIS A 75 -8.84 -2.67 1.23
C HIS A 75 -10.33 -2.29 1.31
N GLY A 76 -11.19 -2.80 0.42
CA GLY A 76 -12.62 -2.50 0.42
C GLY A 76 -12.96 -1.07 0.01
N LEU A 77 -12.11 -0.42 -0.79
CA LEU A 77 -12.21 1.01 -1.10
C LEU A 77 -12.67 1.30 -2.53
N MET A 78 -13.20 0.31 -3.26
CA MET A 78 -13.64 0.49 -4.66
C MET A 78 -14.68 1.61 -4.83
N ASP A 79 -15.59 1.78 -3.87
CA ASP A 79 -16.59 2.86 -3.91
C ASP A 79 -15.99 4.26 -3.71
N ARG A 80 -14.78 4.31 -3.14
CA ARG A 80 -13.99 5.53 -2.93
C ARG A 80 -13.10 5.85 -4.13
N LEU A 81 -12.88 4.92 -5.06
CA LEU A 81 -12.19 5.18 -6.32
C LEU A 81 -13.17 5.85 -7.31
N ILE A 82 -12.69 6.81 -8.11
CA ILE A 82 -13.46 7.34 -9.24
C ILE A 82 -13.47 6.34 -10.41
N PRO A 83 -14.48 6.34 -11.29
CA PRO A 83 -14.45 5.50 -12.50
C PRO A 83 -13.20 5.79 -13.34
N ASN A 84 -12.47 4.75 -13.76
CA ASN A 84 -11.18 4.87 -14.45
C ASN A 84 -10.15 5.72 -13.69
N GLY A 85 -10.20 5.68 -12.36
CA GLY A 85 -9.41 6.54 -11.47
C GLY A 85 -7.96 6.13 -11.28
N ILE A 86 -7.47 5.11 -11.97
CA ILE A 86 -6.07 4.70 -11.93
C ILE A 86 -5.47 4.95 -13.31
N VAL A 87 -4.49 5.85 -13.37
CA VAL A 87 -3.91 6.32 -14.62
C VAL A 87 -2.40 6.32 -14.54
N ASN A 88 -1.76 6.06 -15.68
CA ASN A 88 -0.31 6.21 -15.77
C ASN A 88 0.07 7.68 -15.74
N ASP A 89 1.19 7.97 -15.10
CA ASP A 89 1.89 9.22 -15.28
C ASP A 89 2.28 9.38 -16.76
N THR A 90 2.01 10.56 -17.30
CA THR A 90 2.22 10.90 -18.71
C THR A 90 3.54 11.62 -18.96
N HIS A 91 4.39 11.74 -17.94
CA HIS A 91 5.73 12.32 -18.04
C HIS A 91 6.75 11.37 -18.70
#